data_AF-A0A955SK41-F1
#
_entry.id   AF-A0A955SK41-F1
#
_cell.length_a   1.000
_cell.length_b   1.000
_cell.length_c   1.000
_cell.angle_alpha   90.00
_cell.angle_beta   90.00
_cell.angle_gamma   90.00
#
_symmetry.space_group_name_H-M   'P 1'
#
loop_
_entity.id
_entity.type
_entity.pdbx_description
1 polymer ?
#
loop_
_entity_poly.entity_id
_entity_poly.type
_entity_poly.pdbx_seq_one_letter_code
_entity_poly.pdbx_strand_id
1 'polypeptide(L)'
;GKGSFIPLNIPRQGSKHPADWWEVIRHDTEVRGLAVDFVQVPDELKPVIEALLGNTVIVKSLSGALKLMTEHSWFQGSGPLLVALDGELVSPAGIISGGSGGEAGGLLRRRREILTLEEKLNTLTVGLEEAKANRKSLLQEIEDVSRQLEEATSSIREMEFQMLTIQKEASSKEKALPDLLRRLDALQQDRVAEEEEWGQLQ
;
A
#
# COMPACT_ATOMS: atom_id res chain seq x y z
N GLY A 1 1.66 -44.41 12.96
CA GLY A 1 2.70 -43.49 12.48
C GLY A 1 3.91 -43.54 13.40
N LYS A 2 5.10 -43.18 12.91
CA LYS A 2 6.32 -43.04 13.74
C LYS A 2 6.41 -41.60 14.25
N GLY A 3 6.77 -41.41 15.51
CA GLY A 3 6.98 -40.10 16.13
C GLY A 3 8.06 -40.19 17.20
N SER A 4 8.76 -39.07 17.45
CA SER A 4 9.77 -38.95 18.50
C SER A 4 9.28 -37.98 19.57
N PHE A 5 9.56 -38.27 20.84
CA PHE A 5 9.07 -37.48 21.97
C PHE A 5 10.22 -37.03 22.85
N ILE A 6 10.09 -35.81 23.38
CA ILE A 6 10.98 -35.24 24.37
C ILE A 6 10.26 -35.23 25.73
N PRO A 7 10.67 -36.06 26.70
CA PRO A 7 10.06 -36.05 28.04
C PRO A 7 10.55 -34.84 28.84
N LEU A 8 9.63 -34.04 29.38
CA LEU A 8 9.95 -32.82 30.14
C LEU A 8 10.37 -33.10 31.59
N ASN A 9 9.83 -34.16 32.19
CA ASN A 9 10.01 -34.46 33.62
C ASN A 9 11.24 -35.31 33.93
N ILE A 10 12.01 -35.71 32.91
CA ILE A 10 13.24 -36.48 33.09
C ILE A 10 14.39 -35.47 33.13
N PRO A 11 15.10 -35.33 34.27
CA PRO A 11 16.27 -34.47 34.35
C PRO A 11 17.26 -34.90 33.29
N ARG A 12 17.44 -34.07 32.27
CA ARG A 12 18.55 -34.25 31.34
C ARG A 12 19.78 -33.79 32.08
N GLN A 13 20.83 -34.62 32.06
CA GLN A 13 22.17 -34.10 32.25
C GLN A 13 22.43 -33.22 31.03
N GLY A 14 21.91 -31.99 31.07
CA GLY A 14 22.36 -30.95 30.18
C GLY A 14 23.85 -30.83 30.43
N SER A 15 24.63 -30.85 29.36
CA SER A 15 25.92 -30.18 29.35
C SER A 15 25.65 -28.72 29.72
N LYS A 16 25.55 -28.44 31.02
CA LYS A 16 25.42 -27.08 31.59
C LYS A 16 26.64 -26.23 31.25
N HIS A 17 27.70 -26.87 30.79
CA HIS A 17 28.80 -26.23 30.12
C HIS A 17 28.60 -26.38 28.61
N PRO A 18 28.72 -25.29 27.85
CA PRO A 18 29.32 -25.42 26.54
C PRO A 18 30.59 -26.25 26.77
N ALA A 19 30.69 -27.45 26.18
CA ALA A 19 31.91 -28.23 26.35
C ALA A 19 33.10 -27.34 25.97
N ASP A 20 34.27 -27.63 26.53
CA ASP A 20 35.46 -26.76 26.54
C ASP A 20 35.76 -26.05 25.18
N TRP A 21 35.28 -26.64 24.09
CA TRP A 21 35.24 -26.08 22.75
C TRP A 21 34.56 -24.71 22.57
N TRP A 22 33.51 -24.34 23.30
CA TRP A 22 32.80 -23.08 23.00
C TRP A 22 33.64 -21.87 23.35
N GLU A 23 34.31 -21.89 24.50
CA GLU A 23 35.22 -20.80 24.88
C GLU A 23 36.36 -20.63 23.87
N VAL A 24 36.72 -21.71 23.17
CA VAL A 24 37.73 -21.69 22.11
C VAL A 24 37.21 -21.00 20.84
N ILE A 25 35.97 -21.28 20.41
CA ILE A 25 35.46 -20.81 19.10
C ILE A 25 34.56 -19.58 19.16
N ARG A 26 34.05 -19.17 20.34
CA ARG A 26 33.06 -18.08 20.48
C ARG A 26 33.52 -16.72 19.96
N HIS A 27 34.84 -16.52 19.85
CA HIS A 27 35.45 -15.29 19.35
C HIS A 27 35.92 -15.40 17.90
N ASP A 28 35.77 -16.57 17.26
CA ASP A 28 36.14 -16.73 15.86
C ASP A 28 35.20 -15.92 14.96
N THR A 29 35.77 -15.29 13.93
CA THR A 29 35.05 -14.42 13.00
C THR A 29 33.97 -15.14 12.19
N GLU A 30 34.07 -16.45 12.01
CA GLU A 30 33.10 -17.26 11.28
C GLU A 30 31.93 -17.71 12.17
N VAL A 31 32.06 -17.59 13.49
CA VAL A 31 31.01 -17.96 14.46
C VAL A 31 30.05 -16.81 14.67
N ARG A 32 28.74 -17.11 14.61
CA ARG A 32 27.66 -16.16 14.92
C ARG A 32 27.15 -16.32 16.35
N GLY A 33 27.10 -17.54 16.87
CA GLY A 33 26.51 -17.83 18.17
C GLY A 33 26.05 -19.28 18.29
N LEU A 34 25.57 -19.66 19.48
CA LEU A 34 24.86 -20.93 19.66
C LEU A 34 23.46 -20.82 19.05
N ALA A 35 22.95 -21.91 18.47
CA ALA A 35 21.62 -21.92 17.85
C ALA A 35 20.50 -21.60 18.85
N VAL A 36 20.68 -21.96 20.13
CA VAL A 36 19.72 -21.65 21.21
C VAL A 36 19.55 -20.16 21.44
N ASP A 37 20.59 -19.35 21.19
CA ASP A 37 20.56 -17.90 21.43
C ASP A 37 19.69 -17.16 20.40
N PHE A 38 19.38 -17.79 19.27
CA PHE A 38 18.58 -17.23 18.20
C PHE A 38 17.10 -17.64 18.25
N VAL A 39 16.70 -18.39 19.29
CA VAL A 39 15.34 -18.92 19.43
C VAL A 39 14.71 -18.42 20.72
N GLN A 40 13.52 -17.82 20.60
CA GLN A 40 12.74 -17.38 21.76
C GLN A 40 11.62 -18.37 22.08
N VAL A 41 11.57 -18.84 23.31
CA VAL A 41 10.53 -19.75 23.82
C VAL A 41 10.12 -19.38 25.25
N PRO A 42 8.91 -19.79 25.69
CA PRO A 42 8.54 -19.77 27.11
C PRO A 42 9.56 -20.52 27.98
N ASP A 43 9.71 -20.08 29.23
CA ASP A 43 10.71 -20.63 30.17
C ASP A 43 10.57 -22.15 30.37
N GLU A 44 9.33 -22.64 30.40
CA GLU A 44 9.00 -24.06 30.54
C GLU A 44 9.57 -24.94 29.41
N LEU A 45 9.83 -24.35 28.23
CA LEU A 45 10.34 -25.05 27.06
C LEU A 45 11.85 -24.89 26.84
N LYS A 46 12.54 -24.09 27.67
CA LYS A 46 14.00 -23.94 27.60
C LYS A 46 14.74 -25.28 27.61
N PRO A 47 14.42 -26.27 28.48
CA PRO A 47 15.08 -27.58 28.48
C PRO A 47 14.88 -28.38 27.19
N VAL A 48 13.78 -28.12 26.46
CA VAL A 48 13.50 -28.75 25.17
C VAL A 48 14.41 -28.16 24.09
N ILE A 49 14.50 -26.83 24.05
CA ILE A 49 15.35 -26.12 23.08
C ILE A 49 16.83 -26.41 23.31
N GLU A 50 17.28 -26.43 24.57
CA GLU A 50 18.65 -26.83 24.92
C GLU A 50 18.97 -28.25 24.42
N ALA A 51 18.04 -29.20 24.54
CA ALA A 51 18.28 -30.56 24.08
C ALA A 51 18.27 -30.70 22.55
N LEU A 52 17.55 -29.84 21.83
CA LEU A 52 17.49 -29.87 20.37
C LEU A 52 18.63 -29.10 19.71
N LEU A 53 19.05 -27.98 20.31
CA LEU A 53 19.92 -26.98 19.68
C LEU A 53 21.14 -26.60 20.51
N GLY A 54 21.28 -27.09 21.75
CA GLY A 54 22.35 -26.68 22.67
C GLY A 54 23.75 -27.09 22.22
N ASN A 55 23.87 -28.14 21.41
CA ASN A 55 25.14 -28.55 20.78
C ASN A 55 25.21 -28.13 19.29
N THR A 56 24.61 -27.00 18.93
CA THR A 56 24.58 -26.48 17.56
C THR A 56 25.09 -25.04 17.52
N VAL A 57 26.03 -24.78 16.62
CA VAL A 57 26.64 -23.46 16.43
C VAL A 57 26.29 -22.96 15.03
N ILE A 58 25.88 -21.69 14.96
CA ILE A 58 25.63 -21.02 13.69
C ILE A 58 26.92 -20.38 13.21
N VAL A 59 27.30 -20.68 11.97
CA VAL A 59 28.48 -20.09 11.30
C VAL A 59 28.06 -19.32 10.05
N LYS A 60 28.92 -18.42 9.58
CA LYS A 60 28.64 -17.59 8.39
C LYS A 60 28.58 -18.41 7.10
N SER A 61 29.48 -19.38 6.93
CA SER A 61 29.66 -20.10 5.67
C SER A 61 30.12 -21.55 5.89
N LEU A 62 29.93 -22.41 4.88
CA LEU A 62 30.46 -23.76 4.88
C LEU A 62 32.00 -23.77 4.99
N SER A 63 32.67 -22.87 4.27
CA SER A 63 34.13 -22.72 4.34
C SER A 63 34.60 -22.40 5.76
N GLY A 64 33.88 -21.52 6.47
CA GLY A 64 34.13 -21.24 7.88
C GLY A 64 33.91 -22.44 8.80
N ALA A 65 32.84 -23.22 8.58
CA ALA A 65 32.63 -24.46 9.31
C ALA A 65 33.78 -25.46 9.11
N LEU A 66 34.23 -25.65 7.87
CA LEU A 66 35.32 -26.57 7.55
C LEU A 66 36.64 -26.11 8.18
N LYS A 67 36.93 -24.81 8.14
CA LYS A 67 38.10 -24.22 8.80
C LYS A 67 38.11 -24.57 10.29
N LEU A 68 37.02 -24.27 11.00
CA LEU A 68 36.88 -24.57 12.43
C LEU A 68 37.04 -26.06 12.74
N MET A 69 36.48 -26.93 11.89
CA MET A 69 36.61 -28.38 12.04
C MET A 69 38.06 -28.86 11.88
N THR A 70 38.83 -28.27 10.95
CA THR A 70 40.23 -28.66 10.70
C THR A 70 41.21 -28.09 11.73
N GLU A 71 40.94 -26.91 12.28
CA GLU A 71 41.83 -26.23 13.24
C GLU A 71 41.74 -26.82 14.65
N HIS A 72 40.71 -27.61 14.93
CA HIS A 72 40.40 -28.08 16.27
C HIS A 72 40.16 -29.59 16.32
N SER A 73 41.09 -30.31 16.95
CA SER A 73 41.08 -31.79 17.03
C SER A 73 39.88 -32.38 17.77
N TRP A 74 39.27 -31.65 18.70
CA TRP A 74 38.10 -32.09 19.47
C TRP A 74 36.81 -32.18 18.64
N PHE A 75 36.78 -31.65 17.41
CA PHE A 75 35.64 -31.84 16.52
C PHE A 75 35.36 -33.31 16.22
N GLN A 76 36.40 -34.16 16.20
CA GLN A 76 36.30 -35.58 15.91
C GLN A 76 35.71 -36.36 17.10
N GLY A 77 34.40 -36.22 17.31
CA GLY A 77 33.62 -37.02 18.25
C GLY A 77 33.04 -36.28 19.46
N SER A 78 33.46 -35.03 19.73
CA SER A 78 32.91 -34.23 20.85
C SER A 78 32.57 -32.78 20.49
N GLY A 79 32.72 -32.40 19.22
CA GLY A 79 32.38 -31.05 18.74
C GLY A 79 30.87 -30.79 18.62
N PRO A 80 30.49 -29.53 18.34
CA PRO A 80 29.14 -29.15 18.00
C PRO A 80 28.77 -29.51 16.56
N LEU A 81 27.48 -29.55 16.30
CA LEU A 81 26.95 -29.45 14.94
C LEU A 81 27.15 -28.01 14.45
N LEU A 82 27.83 -27.83 13.32
CA LEU A 82 27.97 -26.52 12.68
C LEU A 82 26.90 -26.37 11.61
N VAL A 83 26.21 -25.23 11.59
CA VAL A 83 25.19 -24.91 10.59
C VAL A 83 25.51 -23.57 9.95
N ALA A 84 25.72 -23.56 8.63
CA ALA A 84 25.93 -22.35 7.86
C ALA A 84 24.60 -21.63 7.58
N LEU A 85 24.67 -20.32 7.29
CA LEU A 85 23.49 -19.50 7.00
C LEU A 85 22.73 -19.95 5.75
N ASP A 86 23.43 -20.53 4.77
CA ASP A 86 22.85 -21.05 3.54
C ASP A 86 22.21 -22.44 3.72
N GLY A 87 22.36 -23.03 4.91
CA GLY A 87 21.66 -24.24 5.34
C GLY A 87 22.48 -25.53 5.24
N GLU A 88 23.76 -25.46 4.86
CA GLU A 88 24.67 -26.60 4.98
C GLU A 88 25.00 -26.86 6.45
N LEU A 89 25.16 -28.14 6.78
CA LEU A 89 25.53 -28.58 8.12
C LEU A 89 26.76 -29.49 8.08
N VAL A 90 27.61 -29.36 9.09
CA VAL A 90 28.79 -30.18 9.31
C VAL A 90 28.68 -30.83 10.68
N SER A 91 28.55 -32.16 10.70
CA SER A 91 28.40 -32.92 11.95
C SER A 91 29.75 -33.20 12.62
N PRO A 92 29.77 -33.49 13.93
CA PRO A 92 30.98 -33.91 14.64
C PRO A 92 31.61 -35.21 14.10
N ALA A 93 30.84 -36.01 13.35
CA ALA A 93 31.33 -37.20 12.67
C ALA A 93 32.02 -36.87 11.32
N GLY A 94 32.16 -35.60 10.96
CA GLY A 94 32.70 -35.16 9.67
C GLY A 94 31.72 -35.31 8.50
N ILE A 95 30.44 -35.57 8.78
CA ILE A 95 29.42 -35.69 7.73
C ILE A 95 28.95 -34.30 7.35
N ILE A 96 29.14 -33.95 6.09
CA ILE A 96 28.65 -32.71 5.50
C ILE A 96 27.32 -33.01 4.80
N SER A 97 26.27 -32.28 5.14
CA SER A 97 24.99 -32.36 4.44
C SER A 97 24.62 -30.98 3.91
N GLY A 98 24.33 -30.91 2.60
CA GLY A 98 23.91 -29.70 1.91
C GLY A 98 23.19 -30.07 0.61
N GLY A 99 22.34 -29.18 0.14
CA GLY A 99 21.59 -29.38 -1.10
C GLY A 99 20.47 -28.36 -1.28
N SER A 100 20.32 -27.86 -2.50
CA SER A 100 19.29 -26.89 -2.90
C SER A 100 17.92 -27.52 -3.20
N GLY A 101 17.73 -28.79 -2.84
CA GLY A 101 16.68 -29.64 -3.40
C GLY A 101 16.05 -30.55 -2.38
N GLY A 102 15.10 -30.02 -1.63
CA GLY A 102 14.10 -30.81 -0.94
C GLY A 102 12.95 -29.88 -0.58
N GLU A 103 11.71 -30.31 -0.82
CA GLU A 103 10.47 -29.60 -0.47
C GLU A 103 10.30 -29.26 1.04
N ALA A 104 11.37 -29.46 1.82
CA ALA A 104 11.55 -29.24 3.24
C ALA A 104 12.21 -27.89 3.56
N GLY A 105 11.98 -26.84 2.76
CA GLY A 105 12.06 -25.47 3.27
C GLY A 105 11.06 -25.37 4.42
N GLY A 106 11.54 -25.61 5.64
CA GLY A 106 10.75 -26.15 6.75
C GLY A 106 9.49 -25.36 7.14
N LEU A 107 8.76 -25.90 8.12
CA LEU A 107 7.56 -25.28 8.70
C LEU A 107 7.76 -23.79 9.01
N LEU A 108 8.96 -23.38 9.42
CA LEU A 108 9.33 -22.00 9.68
C LEU A 108 9.34 -21.11 8.44
N ARG A 109 9.88 -21.59 7.31
CA ARG A 109 9.88 -20.85 6.04
C ARG A 109 8.45 -20.66 5.53
N ARG A 110 7.65 -21.75 5.53
CA ARG A 110 6.23 -21.68 5.16
C ARG A 110 5.45 -20.74 6.08
N ARG A 111 5.70 -20.79 7.40
CA ARG A 111 5.06 -19.88 8.36
C ARG A 111 5.44 -18.43 8.09
N ARG A 112 6.71 -18.13 7.81
CA ARG A 112 7.17 -16.79 7.44
C ARG A 112 6.50 -16.32 6.14
N GLU A 113 6.45 -17.19 5.13
CA GLU A 113 5.79 -16.90 3.87
C GLU A 113 4.31 -16.56 4.07
N ILE A 114 3.58 -17.36 4.86
CA ILE A 114 2.19 -17.08 5.25
C ILE A 114 2.08 -15.70 5.90
N LEU A 115 2.89 -15.39 6.90
CA LEU A 115 2.85 -14.08 7.58
C LEU A 115 3.11 -12.92 6.60
N THR A 116 4.11 -13.06 5.71
CA THR A 116 4.40 -12.02 4.71
C THR A 116 3.27 -11.86 3.69
N LEU A 117 2.56 -12.95 3.36
CA LEU A 117 1.40 -12.90 2.47
C LEU A 117 0.19 -12.29 3.16
N GLU A 118 -0.04 -12.60 4.44
CA GLU A 118 -1.08 -11.99 5.27
C GLU A 118 -0.88 -10.47 5.40
N GLU A 119 0.37 -10.03 5.64
CA GLU A 119 0.70 -8.61 5.69
C GLU A 119 0.45 -7.91 4.34
N LYS A 120 0.91 -8.51 3.24
CA LYS A 120 0.64 -8.00 1.89
C LYS A 120 -0.87 -7.93 1.63
N LEU A 121 -1.62 -8.98 1.95
CA LEU A 121 -3.06 -9.00 1.77
C LEU A 121 -3.72 -7.84 2.52
N ASN A 122 -3.33 -7.61 3.77
CA ASN A 122 -3.85 -6.50 4.57
C ASN A 122 -3.57 -5.14 3.91
N THR A 123 -2.33 -4.89 3.48
CA THR A 123 -1.98 -3.63 2.80
C THR A 123 -2.77 -3.41 1.52
N LEU A 124 -2.94 -4.46 0.70
CA LEU A 124 -3.76 -4.37 -0.52
C LEU A 124 -5.23 -4.14 -0.20
N THR A 125 -5.78 -4.77 0.85
CA THR A 125 -7.18 -4.57 1.22
C THR A 125 -7.46 -3.14 1.68
N VAL A 126 -6.55 -2.54 2.47
CA VAL A 126 -6.68 -1.14 2.89
C VAL A 126 -6.63 -0.20 1.68
N GLY A 127 -5.63 -0.36 0.81
CA GLY A 127 -5.52 0.46 -0.40
C GLY A 127 -6.71 0.31 -1.36
N LEU A 128 -7.31 -0.89 -1.44
CA LEU A 128 -8.51 -1.11 -2.24
C LEU A 128 -9.72 -0.35 -1.68
N GLU A 129 -9.93 -0.34 -0.36
CA GLU A 129 -11.03 0.38 0.25
C GLU A 129 -10.87 1.89 0.14
N GLU A 130 -9.65 2.42 0.29
CA GLU A 130 -9.34 3.83 0.02
C GLU A 130 -9.63 4.22 -1.44
N ALA A 131 -9.18 3.40 -2.39
CA ALA A 131 -9.44 3.63 -3.82
C ALA A 131 -10.95 3.59 -4.14
N LYS A 132 -11.71 2.69 -3.51
CA LYS A 132 -13.18 2.64 -3.65
C LYS A 132 -13.84 3.90 -3.08
N ALA A 133 -13.40 4.37 -1.91
CA ALA A 133 -13.91 5.58 -1.29
C ALA A 133 -13.66 6.81 -2.17
N ASN A 134 -12.43 6.96 -2.67
CA ASN A 134 -12.06 8.03 -3.59
C ASN A 134 -12.88 7.97 -4.89
N ARG A 135 -13.04 6.79 -5.47
CA ARG A 135 -13.89 6.61 -6.66
C ARG A 135 -15.33 7.06 -6.40
N LYS A 136 -15.88 6.75 -5.23
CA LYS A 136 -17.23 7.16 -4.85
C LYS A 136 -17.34 8.69 -4.72
N SER A 137 -16.36 9.35 -4.09
CA SER A 137 -16.31 10.82 -3.99
C SER A 137 -16.26 11.47 -5.37
N LEU A 138 -15.36 11.01 -6.24
CA LEU A 138 -15.21 11.55 -7.59
C LEU A 138 -16.47 11.36 -8.44
N LEU A 139 -17.17 10.24 -8.31
CA LEU A 139 -18.45 10.04 -9.01
C LEU A 139 -19.52 11.02 -8.53
N GLN A 140 -19.56 11.32 -7.23
CA GLN A 140 -20.49 12.29 -6.67
C GLN A 140 -20.15 13.73 -7.13
N GLU A 141 -18.86 14.09 -7.17
CA GLU A 141 -18.40 15.37 -7.72
C GLU A 141 -18.75 15.52 -9.20
N ILE A 142 -18.59 14.45 -10.00
CA ILE A 142 -19.00 14.44 -11.41
C ILE A 142 -20.51 14.68 -11.55
N GLU A 143 -21.33 14.06 -10.72
CA GLU A 143 -22.78 14.22 -10.73
C GLU A 143 -23.18 15.67 -10.37
N ASP A 144 -22.57 16.24 -9.34
CA ASP A 144 -22.84 17.63 -8.93
C ASP A 144 -22.40 18.64 -10.00
N VAL A 145 -21.23 18.46 -10.62
CA VAL A 145 -20.75 19.32 -11.72
C VAL A 145 -21.65 19.18 -12.95
N SER A 146 -22.12 17.96 -13.26
CA SER A 146 -23.04 17.73 -14.37
C SER A 146 -24.37 18.45 -14.15
N ARG A 147 -24.91 18.42 -12.92
CA ARG A 147 -26.13 19.16 -12.56
C ARG A 147 -25.94 20.67 -12.72
N GLN A 148 -24.82 21.21 -12.22
CA GLN A 148 -24.50 22.64 -12.37
C GLN A 148 -24.39 23.06 -13.84
N LEU A 149 -23.82 22.19 -14.69
CA LEU A 149 -23.70 22.44 -16.12
C LEU A 149 -25.08 22.47 -16.80
N GLU A 150 -25.99 21.56 -16.45
CA GLU A 150 -27.36 21.55 -16.96
C GLU A 150 -28.15 22.80 -16.55
N GLU A 151 -28.02 23.22 -15.28
CA GLU A 151 -28.63 24.45 -14.77
C GLU A 151 -28.11 25.69 -15.50
N ALA A 152 -26.78 25.81 -15.64
CA ALA A 152 -26.16 26.91 -16.38
C ALA A 152 -26.58 26.94 -17.85
N THR A 153 -26.64 25.77 -18.50
CA THR A 153 -27.07 25.65 -19.90
C THR A 153 -28.53 26.07 -20.07
N SER A 154 -29.40 25.70 -19.13
CA SER A 154 -30.81 26.09 -19.13
C SER A 154 -30.96 27.60 -18.91
N SER A 155 -30.17 28.18 -18.01
CA SER A 155 -30.14 29.62 -17.76
C SER A 155 -29.68 30.42 -18.98
N ILE A 156 -28.64 29.94 -19.69
CA ILE A 156 -28.18 30.53 -20.95
C ILE A 156 -29.30 30.54 -21.99
N ARG A 157 -29.99 29.42 -22.19
CA ARG A 157 -31.11 29.32 -23.15
C ARG A 157 -32.25 30.29 -22.84
N GLU A 158 -32.58 30.44 -21.56
CA GLU A 158 -33.60 31.39 -21.12
C GLU A 158 -33.17 32.84 -21.41
N MET A 159 -31.92 33.19 -21.10
CA MET A 159 -31.37 34.52 -21.43
C MET A 159 -31.33 34.78 -22.94
N GLU A 160 -30.96 33.79 -23.75
CA GLU A 160 -30.97 33.89 -25.22
C GLU A 160 -32.39 34.16 -25.74
N PHE A 161 -33.40 33.47 -25.19
CA PHE A 161 -34.80 33.68 -25.55
C PHE A 161 -35.29 35.10 -25.18
N GLN A 162 -34.95 35.57 -23.98
CA GLN A 162 -35.28 36.93 -23.54
C GLN A 162 -34.61 37.98 -24.42
N MET A 163 -33.33 37.79 -24.76
CA MET A 163 -32.59 38.67 -25.65
C MET A 163 -33.25 38.75 -27.03
N LEU A 164 -33.65 37.61 -27.61
CA LEU A 164 -34.37 37.58 -28.89
C LEU A 164 -35.70 38.35 -28.84
N THR A 165 -36.44 38.19 -27.74
CA THR A 165 -37.72 38.87 -27.52
C THR A 165 -37.52 40.39 -27.46
N ILE A 166 -36.57 40.85 -26.64
CA ILE A 166 -36.22 42.27 -26.52
C ILE A 166 -35.76 42.84 -27.88
N GLN A 167 -34.94 42.08 -28.63
CA GLN A 167 -34.48 42.51 -29.94
C GLN A 167 -35.63 42.66 -30.95
N LYS A 168 -36.61 41.76 -30.90
CA LYS A 168 -37.81 41.84 -31.74
C LYS A 168 -38.67 43.05 -31.38
N GLU A 169 -38.85 43.32 -30.09
CA GLU A 169 -39.57 44.51 -29.62
C GLU A 169 -38.86 45.81 -30.02
N ALA A 170 -37.54 45.87 -29.86
CA ALA A 170 -36.72 47.01 -30.29
C ALA A 170 -36.88 47.26 -31.79
N SER A 171 -36.74 46.22 -32.63
CA SER A 171 -36.94 46.34 -34.07
C SER A 171 -38.36 46.77 -34.46
N SER A 172 -39.39 46.30 -33.74
CA SER A 172 -40.77 46.75 -33.96
C SER A 172 -40.96 48.23 -33.65
N LYS A 173 -40.37 48.72 -32.55
CA LYS A 173 -40.40 50.13 -32.17
C LYS A 173 -39.64 51.00 -33.18
N GLU A 174 -38.47 50.56 -33.62
CA GLU A 174 -37.70 51.23 -34.68
C GLU A 174 -38.49 51.37 -35.98
N LYS A 175 -39.22 50.31 -36.38
CA LYS A 175 -40.07 50.36 -37.59
C LYS A 175 -41.31 51.24 -37.44
N ALA A 176 -41.84 51.39 -36.23
CA ALA A 176 -43.01 52.25 -35.97
C ALA A 176 -42.64 53.74 -35.90
N LEU A 177 -41.37 54.06 -35.62
CA LEU A 177 -40.89 55.42 -35.43
C LEU A 177 -41.15 56.34 -36.65
N PRO A 178 -40.86 55.94 -37.91
CA PRO A 178 -41.09 56.80 -39.08
C PRO A 178 -42.56 57.15 -39.29
N ASP A 179 -43.47 56.21 -39.05
CA ASP A 179 -44.90 56.45 -39.22
C ASP A 179 -45.46 57.40 -38.15
N LEU A 180 -44.96 57.31 -36.92
CA LEU A 180 -45.29 58.27 -35.86
C LEU A 180 -44.73 59.66 -36.15
N LEU A 181 -43.51 59.76 -36.68
CA LEU A 181 -42.91 61.03 -37.11
C LEU A 181 -43.74 61.69 -38.22
N ARG A 182 -44.16 60.93 -39.23
CA ARG A 182 -45.05 61.44 -40.30
C ARG A 182 -46.37 61.98 -39.76
N ARG A 183 -46.98 61.29 -38.79
CA ARG A 183 -48.21 61.76 -38.14
C ARG A 183 -47.98 63.04 -37.35
N LEU A 184 -46.84 63.16 -36.67
CA LEU A 184 -46.46 64.37 -35.96
C LEU A 184 -46.32 65.55 -36.92
N ASP A 185 -45.60 65.36 -38.03
CA ASP A 185 -45.42 66.39 -39.06
C ASP A 185 -46.76 66.84 -39.65
N ALA A 186 -47.67 65.90 -39.95
CA ALA A 186 -49.00 66.21 -40.46
C ALA A 186 -49.82 67.07 -39.47
N LEU A 187 -49.85 66.68 -38.19
CA LEU A 187 -50.55 67.45 -37.15
C LEU A 187 -49.92 68.84 -36.93
N GLN A 188 -48.61 68.96 -37.09
CA GLN A 188 -47.93 70.25 -37.03
C GLN A 188 -48.32 71.15 -38.21
N GLN A 189 -48.44 70.59 -39.41
CA GLN A 189 -48.92 71.32 -40.59
C GLN A 189 -50.37 71.77 -40.40
N ASP A 190 -51.25 70.88 -39.92
CA ASP A 190 -52.65 71.21 -39.65
C ASP A 190 -52.77 72.35 -38.63
N ARG A 191 -51.99 72.31 -37.54
CA ARG A 191 -51.99 73.38 -36.53
C ARG A 191 -51.52 74.73 -37.09
N VAL A 192 -50.47 74.73 -37.92
CA VAL A 192 -49.98 75.96 -38.56
C VAL A 192 -51.05 76.53 -39.48
N ALA A 193 -51.75 75.69 -40.25
CA ALA A 193 -52.85 76.12 -41.09
C ALA A 193 -54.02 76.73 -40.27
N GLU A 194 -54.41 76.10 -39.16
CA GLU A 194 -55.44 76.65 -38.26
C GLU A 194 -55.03 78.00 -37.65
N GLU A 195 -53.75 78.17 -37.26
CA GLU A 195 -53.23 79.45 -36.75
C GLU A 195 -53.25 80.55 -37.81
N GLU A 196 -52.92 80.22 -39.07
CA GLU A 196 -53.00 81.15 -40.21
C GLU A 196 -54.45 81.55 -40.50
N GLU A 197 -55.40 80.61 -40.45
CA GLU A 197 -56.83 80.87 -40.65
C GLU A 197 -57.41 81.76 -39.55
N TRP A 198 -57.05 81.50 -38.28
CA TRP A 198 -57.45 82.34 -37.15
C TRP A 198 -56.88 83.75 -37.23
N GLY A 199 -55.63 83.90 -37.68
CA GLY A 199 -55.00 85.22 -37.87
C GLY A 199 -55.63 86.06 -38.97
N GLN A 200 -56.29 85.46 -39.96
CA GLN A 200 -57.01 86.18 -41.02
C GLN A 200 -58.42 86.62 -40.61
N LEU A 201 -58.96 86.10 -39.50
CA LEU A 201 -60.30 86.38 -38.99
C LEU A 201 -60.32 87.44 -37.86
N GLN A 202 -59.16 87.94 -37.42
CA GLN A 202 -59.01 89.09 -36.50
C GLN A 202 -58.62 90.38 -37.24
#